data_AF-A0A101XLB0-F1
#
_entry.id   AF-A0A101XLB0-F1
#
_cell.length_a   1.000
_cell.length_b   1.000
_cell.length_c   1.000
_cell.angle_alpha   90.00
_cell.angle_beta   90.00
_cell.angle_gamma   90.00
#
_symmetry.space_group_name_H-M   'P 1'
#
loop_
_entity.id
_entity.type
_entity.pdbx_description
1 polymer ?
#
loop_
_entity_poly.entity_id
_entity_poly.type
_entity_poly.pdbx_seq_one_letter_code
_entity_poly.pdbx_strand_id
1 'polypeptide(L)'
;MRWVLVIMAVALSIALVVHAQTLIQPLPPGTYAVLMNESLVTPGYIVIISADPHTFNVAVFTQQNFNLWWNQSQAEPAIYHGTIIRGSVLAIPAPAGNYVIAIYPVPGSNYYVEVYVFNDSDLPIGIASFPTSPIVTNELMGYFDIGSIMAYNPSGRSQFGVWNSGASLQLNAVVVVKLVNGQYQYYWVQDVVQFVTGSNEFYVVDNVWNYTSPTPTLSNQSIVGNGAVYNSSGGLYYGYATSSSTYSPPLGGYLIMNAYASGGVVHVDFGYVIIRNGGYEWPTVIWFDNVTIMPSTPATNAYFEVGAQLTGGGWPMDAEFVFAGYGNGEWTRFNQLSANLSMLYWNGSGWEVLPTLYDFGFDTEESAVTNINVTVSSNNLVAVTLGTFKPGFIATQLPTPILPMTYVSYTNPVTGYSFSYYVTQPTMINIPSVVYISNNTRYVLEGYYLNSQWIYGTTITITPNKNWFMAYDISPQYQLQYLVSVASPLPVYFNGLKVTNYSTGLTQARQLRLSPDPRCSIMAPCSRQASRTKP
;
A
#
# COMPACT_ATOMS: atom_id res chain seq x y z
N MET A 1 43.43 30.62 -8.18
CA MET A 1 42.58 31.83 -8.19
C MET A 1 41.15 31.43 -8.54
N ARG A 2 40.20 31.78 -7.66
CA ARG A 2 38.72 31.79 -7.83
C ARG A 2 38.06 30.40 -7.97
N TRP A 3 37.60 29.79 -6.86
CA TRP A 3 36.29 30.01 -6.22
C TRP A 3 35.11 29.98 -7.21
N VAL A 4 34.36 28.88 -7.20
CA VAL A 4 32.93 28.88 -7.54
C VAL A 4 32.21 28.22 -6.38
N LEU A 5 31.79 29.06 -5.44
CA LEU A 5 30.73 28.78 -4.47
C LEU A 5 29.42 28.70 -5.28
N VAL A 6 28.86 27.50 -5.40
CA VAL A 6 27.45 27.35 -5.80
C VAL A 6 26.64 27.40 -4.50
N ILE A 7 26.15 28.59 -4.16
CA ILE A 7 25.09 28.75 -3.18
C ILE A 7 23.81 28.31 -3.88
N MET A 8 23.35 27.08 -3.61
CA MET A 8 21.98 26.68 -3.95
C MET A 8 21.04 27.29 -2.90
N ALA A 9 20.51 28.46 -3.23
CA ALA A 9 19.32 28.97 -2.57
C ALA A 9 18.12 28.11 -3.03
N VAL A 10 17.66 27.22 -2.15
CA VAL A 10 16.41 26.47 -2.34
C VAL A 10 15.28 27.47 -2.19
N ALA A 11 14.68 27.87 -3.31
CA ALA A 11 13.43 28.60 -3.31
C ALA A 11 12.30 27.60 -3.03
N LEU A 12 11.98 27.42 -1.75
CA LEU A 12 10.68 26.89 -1.34
C LEU A 12 9.65 27.91 -1.85
N SER A 13 9.04 27.62 -2.99
CA SER A 13 7.92 28.40 -3.49
C SER A 13 6.68 27.95 -2.72
N ILE A 14 6.66 28.25 -1.42
CA ILE A 14 5.39 28.47 -0.74
C ILE A 14 4.81 29.64 -1.50
N ALA A 15 3.85 29.37 -2.39
CA ALA A 15 2.99 30.40 -2.90
C ALA A 15 2.54 31.17 -1.66
N LEU A 16 2.93 32.44 -1.57
CA LEU A 16 2.40 33.37 -0.58
C LEU A 16 0.88 33.29 -0.74
N VAL A 17 0.25 32.38 0.00
CA VAL A 17 -1.18 32.41 0.17
C VAL A 17 -1.35 33.64 1.02
N VAL A 18 -1.66 34.73 0.34
CA VAL A 18 -2.23 35.92 0.95
C VAL A 18 -3.57 35.46 1.52
N HIS A 19 -3.53 34.72 2.63
CA HIS A 19 -4.66 34.67 3.54
C HIS A 19 -4.84 36.13 3.94
N ALA A 20 -6.00 36.69 3.62
CA ALA A 20 -6.37 37.99 4.15
C ALA A 20 -6.19 37.89 5.66
N GLN A 21 -5.16 38.57 6.17
CA GLN A 21 -4.85 38.57 7.58
C GLN A 21 -6.10 39.07 8.31
N THR A 22 -6.76 38.15 9.01
CA THR A 22 -8.00 38.47 9.70
C THR A 22 -7.62 39.15 11.00
N LEU A 23 -8.09 40.38 11.19
CA LEU A 23 -7.88 41.14 12.40
C LEU A 23 -8.70 40.51 13.53
N ILE A 24 -8.04 39.88 14.50
CA ILE A 24 -8.69 39.16 15.59
C ILE A 24 -8.90 40.12 16.74
N GLN A 25 -10.14 40.23 17.20
CA GLN A 25 -10.47 41.08 18.34
C GLN A 25 -9.88 40.49 19.63
N PRO A 26 -9.45 41.32 20.59
CA PRO A 26 -9.04 40.86 21.92
C PRO A 26 -10.13 40.02 22.59
N LEU A 27 -9.73 39.07 23.41
CA LEU A 27 -10.69 38.27 24.15
C LEU A 27 -11.43 39.14 25.18
N PRO A 28 -12.75 38.94 25.35
CA PRO A 28 -13.49 39.59 26.43
C PRO A 28 -12.86 39.27 27.80
N PRO A 29 -12.89 40.21 28.76
CA PRO A 29 -12.42 39.96 30.12
C PRO A 29 -13.06 38.71 30.73
N GLY A 30 -12.25 37.85 31.33
CA GLY A 30 -12.71 36.58 31.93
C GLY A 30 -12.75 35.39 30.98
N THR A 31 -12.36 35.56 29.72
CA THR A 31 -12.20 34.44 28.77
C THR A 31 -10.87 33.73 29.01
N TYR A 32 -10.89 32.40 29.07
CA TYR A 32 -9.69 31.59 29.17
C TYR A 32 -9.21 31.11 27.80
N ALA A 33 -7.89 31.00 27.63
CA ALA A 33 -7.26 30.42 26.45
C ALA A 33 -6.12 29.49 26.86
N VAL A 34 -5.87 28.46 26.07
CA VAL A 34 -4.62 27.69 26.10
C VAL A 34 -3.68 28.27 25.04
N LEU A 35 -2.43 28.48 25.44
CA LEU A 35 -1.39 29.09 24.62
C LEU A 35 -0.26 28.08 24.40
N MET A 36 0.10 27.86 23.15
CA MET A 36 1.21 26.98 22.75
C MET A 36 2.19 27.77 21.89
N ASN A 37 3.48 27.49 22.00
CA ASN A 37 4.52 28.22 21.27
C ASN A 37 5.20 27.29 20.29
N GLU A 38 5.35 27.73 19.04
CA GLU A 38 6.05 26.99 17.99
C GLU A 38 7.08 27.87 17.29
N SER A 39 8.19 27.27 16.87
CA SER A 39 9.30 27.98 16.25
C SER A 39 9.73 27.26 14.97
N LEU A 40 9.62 27.96 13.84
CA LEU A 40 10.07 27.48 12.54
C LEU A 40 11.41 28.11 12.18
N VAL A 41 12.45 27.28 12.02
CA VAL A 41 13.79 27.74 11.58
C VAL A 41 13.79 28.07 10.09
N THR A 42 13.05 27.30 9.31
CA THR A 42 12.80 27.48 7.88
C THR A 42 11.30 27.54 7.62
N PRO A 43 10.84 28.12 6.51
CA PRO A 43 9.42 28.10 6.16
C PRO A 43 8.89 26.65 6.13
N GLY A 44 7.67 26.45 6.61
CA GLY A 44 7.10 25.13 6.85
C GLY A 44 5.63 25.20 7.26
N TYR A 45 5.22 24.28 8.11
CA TYR A 45 3.85 24.14 8.60
C TYR A 45 3.83 24.10 10.12
N ILE A 46 2.79 24.73 10.68
CA ILE A 46 2.34 24.48 12.06
C ILE A 46 1.13 23.57 11.94
N VAL A 47 1.21 22.38 12.53
CA VAL A 47 0.15 21.37 12.46
C VAL A 47 -0.59 21.31 13.79
N ILE A 48 -1.92 21.27 13.72
CA ILE A 48 -2.82 21.21 14.88
C ILE A 48 -3.82 20.09 14.67
N ILE A 49 -3.85 19.15 15.61
CA ILE A 49 -4.73 17.98 15.59
C ILE A 49 -5.57 18.00 16.85
N SER A 50 -6.89 17.98 16.69
CA SER A 50 -7.84 18.08 17.80
C SER A 50 -8.52 16.74 18.08
N ALA A 51 -8.24 16.19 19.25
CA ALA A 51 -8.97 15.05 19.81
C ALA A 51 -10.08 15.50 20.79
N ASP A 52 -10.03 16.76 21.24
CA ASP A 52 -10.93 17.31 22.24
C ASP A 52 -12.41 17.25 21.80
N PRO A 53 -13.34 16.83 22.67
CA PRO A 53 -14.76 16.77 22.36
C PRO A 53 -15.44 18.14 22.18
N HIS A 54 -14.81 19.24 22.62
CA HIS A 54 -15.36 20.59 22.49
C HIS A 54 -14.96 21.26 21.19
N THR A 55 -15.70 22.33 20.86
CA THR A 55 -15.39 23.23 19.75
C THR A 55 -14.63 24.43 20.27
N PHE A 56 -13.48 24.74 19.66
CA PHE A 56 -12.68 25.92 20.00
C PHE A 56 -12.38 26.77 18.77
N ASN A 57 -12.25 28.08 18.97
CA ASN A 57 -11.54 28.92 18.01
C ASN A 57 -10.04 28.71 18.19
N VAL A 58 -9.31 28.80 17.08
CA VAL A 58 -7.86 28.80 17.07
C VAL A 58 -7.38 30.02 16.30
N ALA A 59 -6.38 30.71 16.85
CA ALA A 59 -5.67 31.77 16.17
C ALA A 59 -4.17 31.53 16.29
N VAL A 60 -3.45 31.65 15.17
CA VAL A 60 -1.98 31.54 15.15
C VAL A 60 -1.41 32.91 14.84
N PHE A 61 -0.67 33.47 15.79
CA PHE A 61 -0.08 34.79 15.68
C PHE A 61 1.44 34.68 15.57
N THR A 62 2.08 35.67 14.94
CA THR A 62 3.49 35.92 15.21
C THR A 62 3.66 36.34 16.67
N GLN A 63 4.82 36.11 17.27
CA GLN A 63 5.10 36.53 18.65
C GLN A 63 4.79 38.02 18.90
N GLN A 64 5.10 38.89 17.93
CA GLN A 64 4.85 40.32 18.01
C GLN A 64 3.35 40.63 18.07
N ASN A 65 2.57 40.10 17.13
CA ASN A 65 1.13 40.35 17.05
C ASN A 65 0.41 39.73 18.25
N PHE A 66 0.85 38.57 18.74
CA PHE A 66 0.33 37.96 19.96
C PHE A 66 0.49 38.89 21.17
N ASN A 67 1.65 39.52 21.34
CA ASN A 67 1.90 40.42 22.46
C ASN A 67 1.01 41.66 22.42
N LEU A 68 0.75 42.21 21.24
CA LEU A 68 -0.19 43.32 21.04
C LEU A 68 -1.64 42.88 21.33
N TRP A 69 -2.03 41.71 20.84
CA TRP A 69 -3.36 41.14 21.03
C TRP A 69 -3.67 40.81 22.50
N TRP A 70 -2.80 40.03 23.14
CA TRP A 70 -3.02 39.48 24.47
C TRP A 70 -2.71 40.50 25.57
N ASN A 71 -1.56 41.19 25.50
CA ASN A 71 -1.11 42.06 26.60
C ASN A 71 -1.57 43.50 26.46
N GLN A 72 -1.80 43.99 25.23
CA GLN A 72 -2.20 45.37 24.99
C GLN A 72 -3.68 45.51 24.58
N SER A 73 -4.41 44.39 24.48
CA SER A 73 -5.82 44.37 24.09
C SER A 73 -6.07 45.10 22.77
N GLN A 74 -5.19 44.88 21.78
CA GLN A 74 -5.32 45.43 20.44
C GLN A 74 -5.85 44.37 19.47
N ALA A 75 -6.63 44.80 18.48
CA ALA A 75 -7.05 43.89 17.44
C ALA A 75 -5.90 43.71 16.44
N GLU A 76 -5.46 42.48 16.24
CA GLU A 76 -4.21 42.18 15.53
C GLU A 76 -4.38 41.08 14.50
N PRO A 77 -3.60 41.09 13.41
CA PRO A 77 -3.67 40.06 12.40
C PRO A 77 -3.05 38.75 12.89
N ALA A 78 -3.81 37.65 12.73
CA ALA A 78 -3.30 36.29 12.84
C ALA A 78 -2.90 35.76 11.44
N ILE A 79 -1.89 34.88 11.39
CA ILE A 79 -1.55 34.16 10.15
C ILE A 79 -2.58 33.09 9.81
N TYR A 80 -3.32 32.62 10.82
CA TYR A 80 -4.47 31.72 10.69
C TYR A 80 -5.49 32.04 11.77
N HIS A 81 -6.77 31.96 11.41
CA HIS A 81 -7.88 31.96 12.35
C HIS A 81 -8.99 31.05 11.84
N GLY A 82 -9.48 30.18 12.71
CA GLY A 82 -10.49 29.21 12.37
C GLY A 82 -11.08 28.53 13.60
N THR A 83 -11.74 27.41 13.38
CA THR A 83 -12.37 26.61 14.42
C THR A 83 -11.85 25.19 14.33
N ILE A 84 -11.54 24.60 15.47
CA ILE A 84 -11.23 23.18 15.62
C ILE A 84 -12.35 22.50 16.41
N ILE A 85 -12.69 21.30 15.97
CA ILE A 85 -13.57 20.33 16.62
C ILE A 85 -12.85 18.99 16.69
N ARG A 86 -13.38 18.04 17.48
CA ARG A 86 -12.90 16.65 17.46
C ARG A 86 -12.71 16.12 16.04
N GLY A 87 -11.53 15.60 15.76
CA GLY A 87 -11.12 15.09 14.44
C GLY A 87 -10.60 16.16 13.48
N SER A 88 -10.49 17.42 13.89
CA SER A 88 -9.89 18.46 13.03
C SER A 88 -8.39 18.26 12.94
N VAL A 89 -7.87 18.33 11.71
CA VAL A 89 -6.44 18.36 11.40
C VAL A 89 -6.20 19.58 10.52
N LEU A 90 -5.29 20.45 10.93
CA LEU A 90 -4.91 21.67 10.24
C LEU A 90 -3.41 21.65 9.98
N ALA A 91 -2.96 21.96 8.77
CA ALA A 91 -1.57 22.28 8.47
C ALA A 91 -1.50 23.72 7.96
N ILE A 92 -0.93 24.60 8.77
CA ILE A 92 -0.93 26.03 8.53
C ILE A 92 0.44 26.43 7.97
N PRO A 93 0.54 26.80 6.67
CA PRO A 93 1.81 27.22 6.11
C PRO A 93 2.27 28.53 6.75
N ALA A 94 3.52 28.56 7.20
CA ALA A 94 4.10 29.69 7.90
C ALA A 94 5.57 29.91 7.50
N PRO A 95 6.02 31.17 7.35
CA PRO A 95 7.44 31.46 7.18
C PRO A 95 8.24 31.15 8.44
N ALA A 96 9.57 31.14 8.34
CA ALA A 96 10.44 31.03 9.51
C ALA A 96 10.11 32.15 10.53
N GLY A 97 10.02 31.78 11.81
CA GLY A 97 9.63 32.69 12.88
C GLY A 97 9.11 32.00 14.12
N ASN A 98 8.75 32.80 15.13
CA ASN A 98 8.15 32.34 16.38
C ASN A 98 6.67 32.67 16.40
N TYR A 99 5.86 31.68 16.77
CA TYR A 99 4.41 31.72 16.72
C TYR A 99 3.79 31.35 18.05
N VAL A 100 2.65 31.95 18.33
CA VAL A 100 1.80 31.59 19.46
C VAL A 100 0.45 31.13 18.91
N ILE A 101 0.08 29.91 19.28
CA ILE A 101 -1.21 29.30 18.97
C ILE A 101 -2.10 29.52 20.18
N ALA A 102 -3.18 30.27 19.98
CA ALA A 102 -4.19 30.53 21.00
C ALA A 102 -5.46 29.72 20.71
N ILE A 103 -5.87 28.87 21.65
CA ILE A 103 -7.09 28.06 21.59
C ILE A 103 -8.08 28.58 22.63
N TYR A 104 -9.27 29.01 22.19
CA TYR A 104 -10.23 29.73 23.05
C TYR A 104 -11.68 29.69 22.52
N PRO A 105 -12.69 30.00 23.35
CA PRO A 105 -12.61 30.03 24.81
C PRO A 105 -12.51 28.61 25.37
N VAL A 106 -11.64 28.39 26.36
CA VAL A 106 -11.61 27.12 27.10
C VAL A 106 -12.48 27.22 28.37
N PRO A 107 -13.05 26.11 28.89
CA PRO A 107 -13.96 26.12 30.04
C PRO A 107 -13.41 26.75 31.33
N GLY A 108 -12.09 26.78 31.51
CA GLY A 108 -11.46 27.33 32.70
C GLY A 108 -9.93 27.33 32.58
N SER A 109 -9.25 28.01 33.51
CA SER A 109 -7.78 28.12 33.51
C SER A 109 -7.03 26.81 33.68
N ASN A 110 -7.69 25.78 34.22
CA ASN A 110 -7.10 24.45 34.46
C ASN A 110 -7.60 23.40 33.45
N TYR A 111 -8.34 23.81 32.42
CA TYR A 111 -8.81 22.89 31.40
C TYR A 111 -7.64 22.44 30.53
N TYR A 112 -7.44 21.13 30.43
CA TYR A 112 -6.47 20.53 29.53
C TYR A 112 -7.15 20.30 28.18
N VAL A 113 -6.66 20.98 27.15
CA VAL A 113 -7.16 20.80 25.78
C VAL A 113 -6.47 19.60 25.16
N GLU A 114 -7.24 18.64 24.68
CA GLU A 114 -6.72 17.45 24.00
C GLU A 114 -6.38 17.78 22.54
N VAL A 115 -5.24 18.44 22.34
CA VAL A 115 -4.66 18.74 21.03
C VAL A 115 -3.22 18.28 20.95
N TYR A 116 -2.84 17.79 19.78
CA TYR A 116 -1.46 17.54 19.42
C TYR A 116 -1.01 18.62 18.44
N VAL A 117 0.14 19.23 18.72
CA VAL A 117 0.70 20.33 17.95
C VAL A 117 2.17 20.04 17.68
N PHE A 118 2.57 20.23 16.42
CA PHE A 118 3.97 20.17 16.02
C PHE A 118 4.24 21.15 14.88
N ASN A 119 5.52 21.32 14.57
CA ASN A 119 5.95 22.08 13.40
C ASN A 119 6.99 21.29 12.61
N ASP A 120 6.96 21.43 11.29
CA ASP A 120 7.97 20.87 10.40
C ASP A 120 8.09 21.71 9.13
N SER A 121 9.27 21.70 8.50
CA SER A 121 9.51 22.34 7.21
C SER A 121 8.84 21.59 6.06
N ASP A 122 8.80 20.27 6.17
CA ASP A 122 8.25 19.34 5.20
C ASP A 122 7.35 18.33 5.92
N LEU A 123 6.44 17.65 5.21
CA LEU A 123 5.50 16.71 5.83
C LEU A 123 5.62 15.33 5.15
N PRO A 124 5.29 14.22 5.83
CA PRO A 124 5.03 12.94 5.17
C PRO A 124 3.78 13.08 4.29
N ILE A 125 3.82 12.69 3.01
CA ILE A 125 2.72 12.97 2.06
C ILE A 125 2.13 11.67 1.52
N GLY A 126 0.80 11.50 1.63
CA GLY A 126 0.11 10.28 1.21
C GLY A 126 -1.34 10.26 1.71
N ILE A 127 -1.70 9.26 2.51
CA ILE A 127 -3.02 9.16 3.14
C ILE A 127 -2.82 9.08 4.66
N ALA A 128 -3.55 9.85 5.45
CA ALA A 128 -3.70 9.61 6.89
C ALA A 128 -5.19 9.59 7.27
N SER A 129 -5.57 8.83 8.31
CA SER A 129 -6.96 8.66 8.76
C SER A 129 -7.12 9.03 10.22
N PHE A 130 -8.02 9.97 10.51
CA PHE A 130 -8.31 10.42 11.89
C PHE A 130 -9.81 10.60 12.16
N PRO A 131 -10.59 9.49 12.19
CA PRO A 131 -12.04 9.56 12.22
C PRO A 131 -12.59 9.84 13.62
N THR A 132 -13.69 10.61 13.71
CA THR A 132 -14.34 10.91 14.99
C THR A 132 -15.00 9.70 15.64
N SER A 133 -15.41 8.72 14.83
CA SER A 133 -15.85 7.40 15.29
C SER A 133 -14.68 6.43 15.15
N PRO A 134 -14.10 5.95 16.27
CA PRO A 134 -12.93 5.09 16.21
C PRO A 134 -13.22 3.78 15.48
N ILE A 135 -12.26 3.37 14.65
CA ILE A 135 -12.23 2.06 14.02
C ILE A 135 -11.35 1.15 14.87
N VAL A 136 -11.92 0.05 15.34
CA VAL A 136 -11.22 -1.01 16.06
C VAL A 136 -11.13 -2.23 15.16
N THR A 137 -9.92 -2.69 14.89
CA THR A 137 -9.67 -3.85 14.02
C THR A 137 -8.46 -4.65 14.49
N ASN A 138 -8.37 -5.90 14.07
CA ASN A 138 -7.17 -6.70 14.25
C ASN A 138 -6.20 -6.57 13.07
N GLU A 139 -6.67 -6.14 11.90
CA GLU A 139 -5.84 -6.16 10.68
C GLU A 139 -5.95 -4.86 9.88
N LEU A 140 -4.79 -4.36 9.46
CA LEU A 140 -4.63 -3.21 8.57
C LEU A 140 -3.86 -3.62 7.31
N MET A 141 -4.19 -2.98 6.20
CA MET A 141 -3.56 -3.23 4.91
C MET A 141 -3.35 -1.94 4.13
N GLY A 142 -2.15 -1.73 3.61
CA GLY A 142 -1.80 -0.65 2.69
C GLY A 142 -1.57 -1.20 1.29
N TYR A 143 -2.46 -0.94 0.33
CA TYR A 143 -2.27 -1.28 -1.08
C TYR A 143 -1.52 -0.17 -1.82
N PHE A 144 -0.49 -0.53 -2.59
CA PHE A 144 0.26 0.40 -3.43
C PHE A 144 0.44 -0.12 -4.87
N ASP A 145 0.42 0.79 -5.84
CA ASP A 145 0.88 0.57 -7.22
C ASP A 145 1.68 1.79 -7.68
N ILE A 146 3.00 1.67 -7.59
CA ILE A 146 3.99 2.70 -7.89
C ILE A 146 4.39 2.57 -9.37
N GLY A 147 3.94 3.51 -10.19
CA GLY A 147 4.33 3.60 -11.60
C GLY A 147 5.73 4.16 -11.81
N SER A 148 6.19 5.05 -10.92
CA SER A 148 7.57 5.56 -10.91
C SER A 148 7.93 6.13 -9.54
N ILE A 149 9.21 6.02 -9.16
CA ILE A 149 9.77 6.58 -7.93
C ILE A 149 11.26 6.90 -8.15
N MET A 150 11.64 8.13 -7.83
CA MET A 150 13.04 8.56 -7.78
C MET A 150 13.16 9.68 -6.76
N ALA A 151 14.01 9.50 -5.77
CA ALA A 151 14.17 10.41 -4.65
C ALA A 151 15.61 10.88 -4.52
N TYR A 152 15.80 12.09 -4.00
CA TYR A 152 17.14 12.61 -3.77
C TYR A 152 17.18 13.65 -2.64
N ASN A 153 18.06 13.39 -1.69
CA ASN A 153 18.54 14.34 -0.70
C ASN A 153 20.07 14.43 -0.78
N PRO A 154 20.65 15.59 -1.15
CA PRO A 154 22.10 15.75 -1.24
C PRO A 154 22.82 15.56 0.10
N SER A 155 22.11 15.75 1.22
CA SER A 155 22.61 15.64 2.60
C SER A 155 22.22 14.33 3.29
N GLY A 156 21.48 13.43 2.65
CA GLY A 156 20.98 12.18 3.26
C GLY A 156 22.07 11.42 4.02
N ARG A 157 23.22 11.20 3.36
CA ARG A 157 24.34 10.48 3.98
C ARG A 157 25.13 11.26 5.00
N SER A 158 25.36 12.55 4.76
CA SER A 158 26.22 13.36 5.64
C SER A 158 25.51 13.84 6.91
N GLN A 159 24.19 14.01 6.87
CA GLN A 159 23.40 14.52 7.99
C GLN A 159 22.62 13.42 8.71
N PHE A 160 22.03 12.48 7.97
CA PHE A 160 21.12 11.47 8.53
C PHE A 160 21.70 10.04 8.51
N GLY A 161 22.85 9.83 7.86
CA GLY A 161 23.49 8.51 7.76
C GLY A 161 22.76 7.53 6.84
N VAL A 162 21.84 8.01 5.99
CA VAL A 162 21.06 7.20 5.03
C VAL A 162 21.55 7.39 3.60
N TRP A 163 20.96 6.71 2.62
CA TRP A 163 21.32 6.92 1.21
C TRP A 163 20.80 8.25 0.69
N ASN A 164 21.63 8.97 -0.08
CA ASN A 164 21.18 10.20 -0.74
C ASN A 164 20.01 9.99 -1.71
N SER A 165 19.82 8.77 -2.22
CA SER A 165 18.68 8.40 -3.09
C SER A 165 17.58 7.66 -2.33
N GLY A 166 17.56 7.81 -1.02
CA GLY A 166 16.64 7.13 -0.14
C GLY A 166 15.23 7.73 -0.16
N ALA A 167 14.23 6.87 -0.01
CA ALA A 167 12.83 7.20 0.27
C ALA A 167 12.16 6.04 0.99
N SER A 168 10.94 6.25 1.48
CA SER A 168 10.11 5.19 2.05
C SER A 168 8.63 5.36 1.67
N LEU A 169 7.89 4.25 1.78
CA LEU A 169 6.44 4.21 1.87
C LEU A 169 6.09 3.50 3.18
N GLN A 170 5.47 4.22 4.11
CA GLN A 170 5.30 3.81 5.50
C GLN A 170 3.82 3.61 5.82
N LEU A 171 3.44 2.41 6.28
CA LEU A 171 2.13 2.10 6.85
C LEU A 171 2.25 2.12 8.37
N ASN A 172 1.68 3.13 9.01
CA ASN A 172 1.81 3.37 10.45
C ASN A 172 0.44 3.26 11.13
N ALA A 173 0.42 2.76 12.36
CA ALA A 173 -0.80 2.72 13.18
C ALA A 173 -0.49 2.53 14.67
N VAL A 174 -1.50 2.76 15.51
CA VAL A 174 -1.42 2.51 16.95
C VAL A 174 -2.10 1.19 17.32
N VAL A 175 -1.34 0.30 17.98
CA VAL A 175 -1.84 -0.89 18.68
C VAL A 175 -2.21 -0.50 20.11
N VAL A 176 -3.48 -0.75 20.47
CA VAL A 176 -4.02 -0.61 21.82
C VAL A 176 -3.98 -1.96 22.52
N VAL A 177 -3.44 -1.98 23.74
CA VAL A 177 -3.32 -3.17 24.58
C VAL A 177 -4.15 -3.01 25.83
N LYS A 178 -5.15 -3.89 25.99
CA LYS A 178 -6.01 -3.97 27.18
C LYS A 178 -5.40 -4.90 28.21
N LEU A 179 -5.06 -4.39 29.39
CA LEU A 179 -4.47 -5.17 30.48
C LEU A 179 -5.53 -5.78 31.41
N VAL A 180 -5.19 -6.87 32.12
CA VAL A 180 -6.11 -7.52 33.09
C VAL A 180 -6.52 -6.59 34.24
N ASN A 181 -5.73 -5.57 34.55
CA ASN A 181 -6.01 -4.59 35.61
C ASN A 181 -6.91 -3.43 35.12
N GLY A 182 -7.40 -3.47 33.87
CA GLY A 182 -8.25 -2.44 33.28
C GLY A 182 -7.50 -1.21 32.74
N GLN A 183 -6.17 -1.20 32.80
CA GLN A 183 -5.34 -0.15 32.19
C GLN A 183 -5.05 -0.46 30.72
N TYR A 184 -4.56 0.55 30.00
CA TYR A 184 -4.19 0.47 28.59
C TYR A 184 -2.70 0.75 28.38
N GLN A 185 -2.10 0.09 27.39
CA GLN A 185 -0.81 0.46 26.82
C GLN A 185 -0.97 0.70 25.32
N TYR A 186 -0.11 1.55 24.76
CA TYR A 186 -0.18 1.99 23.37
C TYR A 186 1.17 1.76 22.72
N TYR A 187 1.17 1.22 21.50
CA TYR A 187 2.38 1.00 20.72
C TYR A 187 2.16 1.51 19.30
N TRP A 188 3.00 2.44 18.87
CA TRP A 188 2.99 2.90 17.48
C TRP A 188 3.89 1.97 16.67
N VAL A 189 3.34 1.44 15.59
CA VAL A 189 3.99 0.42 14.76
C VAL A 189 4.05 0.89 13.32
N GLN A 190 5.10 0.47 12.63
CA GLN A 190 5.31 0.78 11.22
C GLN A 190 5.63 -0.48 10.44
N ASP A 191 5.00 -0.65 9.27
CA ASP A 191 5.43 -1.54 8.21
C ASP A 191 5.88 -0.66 7.03
N VAL A 192 7.13 -0.78 6.60
CA VAL A 192 7.77 0.20 5.72
C VAL A 192 8.45 -0.47 4.54
N VAL A 193 8.15 -0.02 3.33
CA VAL A 193 9.02 -0.28 2.17
C VAL A 193 10.05 0.85 2.09
N GLN A 194 11.31 0.55 2.40
CA GLN A 194 12.43 1.48 2.22
C GLN A 194 13.07 1.28 0.84
N PHE A 195 13.28 2.37 0.11
CA PHE A 195 13.81 2.37 -1.26
C PHE A 195 15.18 3.03 -1.33
N VAL A 196 16.12 2.39 -2.03
CA VAL A 196 17.31 3.05 -2.56
C VAL A 196 17.07 3.28 -4.05
N THR A 197 16.47 4.42 -4.38
CA THR A 197 15.95 4.66 -5.73
C THR A 197 17.05 4.79 -6.79
N GLY A 198 18.30 5.05 -6.37
CA GLY A 198 19.45 5.10 -7.28
C GLY A 198 19.98 3.73 -7.72
N SER A 199 19.72 2.66 -6.96
CA SER A 199 20.11 1.28 -7.28
C SER A 199 18.92 0.39 -7.64
N ASN A 200 17.69 0.92 -7.58
CA ASN A 200 16.44 0.18 -7.71
C ASN A 200 16.35 -0.99 -6.72
N GLU A 201 16.73 -0.73 -5.48
CA GLU A 201 16.65 -1.70 -4.39
C GLU A 201 15.57 -1.28 -3.40
N PHE A 202 14.90 -2.26 -2.81
CA PHE A 202 14.05 -2.06 -1.67
C PHE A 202 14.31 -3.13 -0.61
N TYR A 203 13.88 -2.85 0.60
CA TYR A 203 13.71 -3.84 1.65
C TYR A 203 12.52 -3.42 2.52
N VAL A 204 12.02 -4.35 3.32
CA VAL A 204 10.89 -4.11 4.19
C VAL A 204 11.38 -4.05 5.62
N VAL A 205 10.85 -3.09 6.38
CA VAL A 205 11.25 -2.79 7.75
C VAL A 205 10.01 -2.73 8.61
N ASP A 206 10.09 -3.32 9.80
CA ASP A 206 9.15 -3.02 10.85
C ASP A 206 9.84 -2.24 11.97
N ASN A 207 9.07 -1.36 12.60
CA ASN A 207 9.48 -0.68 13.80
C ASN A 207 8.33 -0.61 14.81
N VAL A 208 8.66 -0.63 16.11
CA VAL A 208 7.69 -0.50 17.21
C VAL A 208 8.20 0.44 18.29
N TRP A 209 7.45 1.51 18.56
CA TRP A 209 7.64 2.43 19.67
C TRP A 209 6.57 2.23 20.73
N ASN A 210 6.91 2.51 21.98
CA ASN A 210 5.95 2.51 23.07
C ASN A 210 5.37 3.92 23.25
N TYR A 211 4.10 4.11 22.95
CA TYR A 211 3.37 5.39 23.05
C TYR A 211 2.53 5.49 24.34
N THR A 212 2.79 4.62 25.32
CA THR A 212 1.98 4.55 26.54
C THR A 212 2.09 5.79 27.43
N SER A 213 3.23 6.48 27.40
CA SER A 213 3.51 7.65 28.24
C SER A 213 4.53 8.57 27.57
N PRO A 214 4.66 9.86 27.98
CA PRO A 214 5.62 10.79 27.40
C PRO A 214 7.10 10.40 27.56
N THR A 215 7.42 9.56 28.55
CA THR A 215 8.77 9.02 28.77
C THR A 215 8.73 7.49 28.78
N PRO A 216 8.41 6.87 27.65
CA PRO A 216 8.20 5.43 27.58
C PRO A 216 9.53 4.69 27.67
N THR A 217 9.48 3.44 28.12
CA THR A 217 10.63 2.56 28.12
C THR A 217 10.38 1.37 27.21
N LEU A 218 11.44 0.87 26.59
CA LEU A 218 11.45 -0.32 25.76
C LEU A 218 12.81 -1.00 25.90
N SER A 219 12.85 -2.33 26.00
CA SER A 219 14.09 -3.09 26.06
C SER A 219 13.94 -4.44 25.36
N ASN A 220 15.08 -5.10 25.08
CA ASN A 220 15.09 -6.47 24.52
C ASN A 220 14.47 -7.53 25.45
N GLN A 221 14.00 -7.15 26.65
CA GLN A 221 13.22 -8.01 27.54
C GLN A 221 11.72 -7.69 27.48
N SER A 222 11.33 -6.49 27.06
CA SER A 222 9.93 -6.07 26.96
C SER A 222 9.35 -6.27 25.55
N ILE A 223 10.19 -6.48 24.56
CA ILE A 223 9.81 -6.74 23.16
C ILE A 223 10.86 -7.65 22.51
N VAL A 224 10.41 -8.65 21.76
CA VAL A 224 11.26 -9.60 21.02
C VAL A 224 10.64 -9.95 19.67
N GLY A 225 11.48 -10.30 18.71
CA GLY A 225 11.12 -10.80 17.38
C GLY A 225 12.41 -11.11 16.63
N ASN A 226 12.46 -10.89 15.32
CA ASN A 226 13.68 -11.07 14.52
C ASN A 226 14.72 -9.96 14.70
N GLY A 227 14.30 -8.79 15.18
CA GLY A 227 15.09 -7.59 15.41
C GLY A 227 15.57 -7.38 16.83
N ALA A 228 15.83 -6.11 17.16
CA ALA A 228 16.30 -5.69 18.46
C ALA A 228 15.83 -4.27 18.80
N VAL A 229 15.99 -3.89 20.06
CA VAL A 229 15.77 -2.53 20.53
C VAL A 229 17.00 -1.65 20.27
N TYR A 230 16.76 -0.53 19.59
CA TYR A 230 17.70 0.51 19.24
C TYR A 230 17.34 1.84 19.91
N ASN A 231 18.23 2.83 19.79
CA ASN A 231 18.03 4.18 20.31
C ASN A 231 18.13 5.18 19.15
N SER A 232 17.13 6.04 18.99
CA SER A 232 17.09 7.15 18.04
C SER A 232 16.83 8.49 18.75
N SER A 233 16.75 9.58 17.97
CA SER A 233 16.27 10.89 18.44
C SER A 233 14.87 10.82 19.06
N GLY A 234 13.98 10.02 18.47
CA GLY A 234 12.62 9.76 18.96
C GLY A 234 12.51 8.81 20.15
N GLY A 235 13.64 8.30 20.67
CA GLY A 235 13.70 7.42 21.84
C GLY A 235 14.00 5.96 21.49
N LEU A 236 13.63 5.06 22.39
CA LEU A 236 13.87 3.62 22.22
C LEU A 236 12.79 3.00 21.36
N TYR A 237 13.21 2.21 20.37
CA TYR A 237 12.31 1.52 19.45
C TYR A 237 12.84 0.12 19.14
N TYR A 238 11.95 -0.81 18.88
CA TYR A 238 12.30 -2.09 18.28
C TYR A 238 12.31 -1.92 16.76
N GLY A 239 13.25 -2.54 16.07
CA GLY A 239 13.21 -2.59 14.61
C GLY A 239 13.86 -3.83 14.02
N TYR A 240 13.38 -4.23 12.86
CA TYR A 240 13.95 -5.30 12.04
C TYR A 240 13.83 -4.95 10.56
N ALA A 241 14.78 -5.42 9.75
CA ALA A 241 14.81 -5.19 8.31
C ALA A 241 15.09 -6.49 7.56
N THR A 242 14.38 -6.70 6.46
CA THR A 242 14.66 -7.81 5.55
C THR A 242 15.97 -7.59 4.80
N SER A 243 16.46 -8.64 4.12
CA SER A 243 17.49 -8.47 3.08
C SER A 243 16.97 -7.61 1.92
N SER A 244 17.87 -6.91 1.23
CA SER A 244 17.52 -6.15 0.04
C SER A 244 17.07 -7.04 -1.12
N SER A 245 16.14 -6.50 -1.91
CA SER A 245 15.62 -7.05 -3.15
C SER A 245 15.63 -5.97 -4.22
N THR A 246 15.71 -6.36 -5.49
CA THR A 246 15.60 -5.41 -6.61
C THR A 246 14.14 -5.20 -7.00
N TYR A 247 13.83 -3.98 -7.42
CA TYR A 247 12.53 -3.66 -8.02
C TYR A 247 12.67 -3.05 -9.41
N SER A 248 11.58 -3.08 -10.15
CA SER A 248 11.40 -2.45 -11.43
C SER A 248 9.99 -1.86 -11.46
N PRO A 249 9.83 -0.53 -11.62
CA PRO A 249 8.51 0.04 -11.84
C PRO A 249 7.90 -0.47 -13.15
N PRO A 250 6.59 -0.69 -13.20
CA PRO A 250 5.63 -0.53 -12.11
C PRO A 250 5.81 -1.59 -11.02
N LEU A 251 5.84 -1.13 -9.76
CA LEU A 251 5.98 -1.93 -8.56
C LEU A 251 4.70 -1.83 -7.76
N GLY A 252 4.02 -2.95 -7.52
CA GLY A 252 2.74 -2.97 -6.84
C GLY A 252 2.67 -4.08 -5.81
N GLY A 253 1.96 -3.84 -4.72
CA GLY A 253 1.97 -4.71 -3.57
C GLY A 253 1.05 -4.26 -2.44
N TYR A 254 1.26 -4.91 -1.30
CA TYR A 254 0.54 -4.69 -0.05
C TYR A 254 1.51 -4.74 1.12
N LEU A 255 1.31 -3.84 2.07
CA LEU A 255 1.81 -3.96 3.45
C LEU A 255 0.64 -4.43 4.33
N ILE A 256 0.92 -5.30 5.29
CA ILE A 256 -0.09 -6.05 6.05
C ILE A 256 0.37 -6.14 7.50
N MET A 257 -0.47 -5.64 8.41
CA MET A 257 -0.23 -5.75 9.85
C MET A 257 -1.41 -6.44 10.53
N ASN A 258 -1.12 -7.32 11.48
CA ASN A 258 -2.12 -7.98 12.34
C ASN A 258 -1.72 -7.87 13.81
N ALA A 259 -2.66 -7.51 14.69
CA ALA A 259 -2.42 -7.36 16.12
C ALA A 259 -3.40 -8.22 16.94
N TYR A 260 -2.87 -8.95 17.92
CA TYR A 260 -3.67 -9.79 18.82
C TYR A 260 -2.97 -10.04 20.16
N ALA A 261 -3.74 -10.44 21.17
CA ALA A 261 -3.19 -10.89 22.45
C ALA A 261 -3.37 -12.40 22.61
N SER A 262 -2.32 -13.07 23.09
CA SER A 262 -2.35 -14.51 23.38
C SER A 262 -1.42 -14.81 24.55
N GLY A 263 -1.82 -15.70 25.46
CA GLY A 263 -0.96 -16.10 26.59
C GLY A 263 -0.53 -14.97 27.54
N GLY A 264 -1.24 -13.84 27.56
CA GLY A 264 -0.89 -12.66 28.36
C GLY A 264 0.13 -11.71 27.73
N VAL A 265 0.60 -12.00 26.51
CA VAL A 265 1.47 -11.13 25.71
C VAL A 265 0.72 -10.61 24.49
N VAL A 266 1.33 -9.65 23.81
CA VAL A 266 0.79 -9.05 22.57
C VAL A 266 1.67 -9.47 21.40
N HIS A 267 1.04 -9.78 20.28
CA HIS A 267 1.69 -10.09 19.02
C HIS A 267 1.31 -9.06 17.98
N VAL A 268 2.30 -8.61 17.21
CA VAL A 268 2.13 -7.82 15.99
C VAL A 268 2.83 -8.56 14.85
N ASP A 269 2.07 -9.04 13.88
CA ASP A 269 2.59 -9.66 12.67
C ASP A 269 2.81 -8.58 11.60
N PHE A 270 3.99 -8.59 10.98
CA PHE A 270 4.32 -7.72 9.85
C PHE A 270 4.56 -8.55 8.60
N GLY A 271 3.91 -8.16 7.51
CA GLY A 271 4.00 -8.91 6.26
C GLY A 271 3.71 -8.09 5.03
N TYR A 272 4.22 -8.55 3.90
CA TYR A 272 4.00 -7.87 2.62
C TYR A 272 3.73 -8.86 1.49
N VAL A 273 3.18 -8.33 0.39
CA VAL A 273 2.99 -9.05 -0.87
C VAL A 273 3.47 -8.16 -2.00
N ILE A 274 4.34 -8.68 -2.86
CA ILE A 274 4.65 -8.03 -4.14
C ILE A 274 3.83 -8.74 -5.23
N ILE A 275 2.91 -8.01 -5.84
CA ILE A 275 2.04 -8.50 -6.92
C ILE A 275 2.51 -8.04 -8.30
N ARG A 276 3.42 -7.06 -8.34
CA ARG A 276 3.94 -6.51 -9.57
C ARG A 276 5.35 -5.99 -9.36
N ASN A 277 6.27 -6.40 -10.23
CA ASN A 277 7.66 -5.96 -10.24
C ASN A 277 8.16 -5.92 -11.70
N GLY A 278 7.79 -4.88 -12.45
CA GLY A 278 7.97 -4.80 -13.90
C GLY A 278 7.00 -5.70 -14.70
N GLY A 279 6.72 -6.90 -14.21
CA GLY A 279 5.66 -7.82 -14.64
C GLY A 279 4.73 -8.19 -13.48
N TYR A 280 3.74 -9.07 -13.72
CA TYR A 280 2.87 -9.59 -12.66
C TYR A 280 3.52 -10.76 -11.93
N GLU A 281 3.53 -10.68 -10.61
CA GLU A 281 4.13 -11.67 -9.72
C GLU A 281 3.08 -12.60 -9.12
N TRP A 282 3.49 -13.81 -8.76
CA TRP A 282 2.64 -14.72 -8.00
C TRP A 282 2.39 -14.17 -6.59
N PRO A 283 1.14 -14.11 -6.10
CA PRO A 283 0.84 -13.48 -4.82
C PRO A 283 1.34 -14.34 -3.67
N THR A 284 2.51 -14.00 -3.15
CA THR A 284 3.13 -14.67 -2.01
C THR A 284 3.13 -13.74 -0.82
N VAL A 285 2.46 -14.14 0.27
CA VAL A 285 2.51 -13.43 1.55
C VAL A 285 3.79 -13.79 2.26
N ILE A 286 4.62 -12.78 2.52
CA ILE A 286 5.87 -12.91 3.27
C ILE A 286 5.64 -12.26 4.63
N TRP A 287 5.45 -13.08 5.66
CA TRP A 287 5.49 -12.65 7.06
C TRP A 287 6.94 -12.61 7.51
N PHE A 288 7.48 -11.41 7.69
CA PHE A 288 8.92 -11.23 7.92
C PHE A 288 9.27 -10.97 9.39
N ASP A 289 8.31 -10.57 10.21
CA ASP A 289 8.46 -10.55 11.67
C ASP A 289 7.14 -10.84 12.40
N ASN A 290 7.24 -11.44 13.58
CA ASN A 290 6.17 -11.62 14.55
C ASN A 290 6.68 -11.07 15.89
N VAL A 291 6.41 -9.79 16.10
CA VAL A 291 6.88 -9.07 17.28
C VAL A 291 6.02 -9.44 18.47
N THR A 292 6.66 -9.93 19.53
CA THR A 292 6.03 -10.25 20.80
C THR A 292 6.38 -9.19 21.85
N ILE A 293 5.37 -8.48 22.33
CA ILE A 293 5.48 -7.46 23.37
C ILE A 293 5.04 -8.06 24.71
N MET A 294 5.87 -7.89 25.72
CA MET A 294 5.61 -8.29 27.10
C MET A 294 5.13 -7.07 27.90
N PRO A 295 3.80 -6.87 28.02
CA PRO A 295 3.26 -5.74 28.76
C PRO A 295 3.59 -5.82 30.25
N SER A 296 3.45 -4.69 30.94
CA SER A 296 3.73 -4.57 32.39
C SER A 296 2.85 -5.46 33.27
N THR A 297 1.72 -5.89 32.73
CA THR A 297 0.71 -6.75 33.35
C THR A 297 0.08 -7.57 32.21
N PRO A 298 -0.41 -8.81 32.41
CA PRO A 298 -0.89 -9.62 31.30
C PRO A 298 -1.94 -8.91 30.42
N ALA A 299 -1.76 -9.00 29.10
CA ALA A 299 -2.72 -8.52 28.12
C ALA A 299 -3.94 -9.47 28.04
N THR A 300 -5.11 -8.88 27.86
CA THR A 300 -6.37 -9.60 27.60
C THR A 300 -6.90 -9.35 26.19
N ASN A 301 -6.45 -8.28 25.54
CA ASN A 301 -6.75 -8.00 24.15
C ASN A 301 -5.67 -7.07 23.57
N ALA A 302 -5.45 -7.15 22.27
CA ALA A 302 -4.69 -6.18 21.51
C ALA A 302 -5.31 -6.03 20.11
N TYR A 303 -5.33 -4.80 19.61
CA TYR A 303 -5.99 -4.43 18.36
C TYR A 303 -5.45 -3.08 17.86
N PHE A 304 -5.60 -2.78 16.58
CA PHE A 304 -5.41 -1.44 16.05
C PHE A 304 -6.62 -0.57 16.37
N GLU A 305 -6.37 0.67 16.77
CA GLU A 305 -7.42 1.68 16.93
C GLU A 305 -7.05 2.94 16.17
N VAL A 306 -7.94 3.35 15.26
CA VAL A 306 -7.79 4.55 14.43
C VAL A 306 -8.95 5.48 14.74
N GLY A 307 -8.70 6.62 15.38
CA GLY A 307 -9.73 7.56 15.79
C GLY A 307 -9.21 8.87 16.38
N ALA A 308 -10.10 9.86 16.43
CA ALA A 308 -9.84 11.19 16.95
C ALA A 308 -9.67 11.19 18.48
N GLN A 309 -8.53 10.67 18.92
CA GLN A 309 -8.09 10.44 20.29
C GLN A 309 -6.57 10.58 20.36
N LEU A 310 -6.06 10.82 21.57
CA LEU A 310 -4.64 10.78 21.84
C LEU A 310 -4.31 9.56 22.73
N THR A 311 -3.13 8.98 22.52
CA THR A 311 -2.56 7.94 23.37
C THR A 311 -2.25 8.48 24.77
N GLY A 312 -1.92 7.59 25.71
CA GLY A 312 -1.42 8.01 27.04
C GLY A 312 -0.15 8.85 26.99
N GLY A 313 0.61 8.80 25.88
CA GLY A 313 1.75 9.66 25.61
C GLY A 313 1.41 11.02 25.01
N GLY A 314 0.17 11.26 24.59
CA GLY A 314 -0.28 12.50 23.94
C GLY A 314 -0.16 12.50 22.41
N TRP A 315 0.13 11.35 21.79
CA TRP A 315 0.26 11.19 20.33
C TRP A 315 -1.09 10.85 19.69
N PRO A 316 -1.36 11.25 18.44
CA PRO A 316 -2.56 10.86 17.71
C PRO A 316 -2.75 9.32 17.65
N MET A 317 -4.01 8.88 17.70
CA MET A 317 -4.38 7.48 17.44
C MET A 317 -4.85 7.33 16.00
N ASP A 318 -3.97 7.60 15.05
CA ASP A 318 -4.27 7.59 13.64
C ASP A 318 -3.69 6.36 12.92
N ALA A 319 -3.92 6.32 11.62
CA ALA A 319 -3.21 5.43 10.72
C ALA A 319 -2.75 6.23 9.51
N GLU A 320 -1.55 5.95 9.04
CA GLU A 320 -0.89 6.68 7.97
C GLU A 320 -0.38 5.71 6.91
N PHE A 321 -0.49 6.09 5.64
CA PHE A 321 0.13 5.42 4.52
C PHE A 321 0.77 6.45 3.60
N VAL A 322 2.03 6.79 3.89
CA VAL A 322 2.68 8.02 3.43
C VAL A 322 4.03 7.79 2.79
N PHE A 323 4.38 8.61 1.81
CA PHE A 323 5.72 8.72 1.27
C PHE A 323 6.53 9.74 2.06
N ALA A 324 7.76 9.36 2.41
CA ALA A 324 8.67 10.18 3.18
C ALA A 324 10.13 9.89 2.81
N GLY A 325 11.06 10.50 3.54
CA GLY A 325 12.47 10.15 3.50
C GLY A 325 12.73 8.70 3.90
N TYR A 326 13.97 8.27 3.75
CA TYR A 326 14.39 6.90 3.95
C TYR A 326 14.24 6.44 5.41
N GLY A 327 14.73 7.23 6.35
CA GLY A 327 14.78 6.91 7.78
C GLY A 327 15.60 7.93 8.57
N ASN A 328 15.63 7.80 9.90
CA ASN A 328 16.35 8.70 10.82
C ASN A 328 15.87 10.16 10.75
N GLY A 329 14.57 10.39 10.52
CA GLY A 329 14.01 11.74 10.37
C GLY A 329 14.50 12.48 9.12
N GLU A 330 14.95 11.74 8.11
CA GLU A 330 15.38 12.33 6.85
C GLU A 330 14.20 12.91 6.08
N TRP A 331 14.41 14.10 5.50
CA TRP A 331 13.55 14.63 4.44
C TRP A 331 14.07 14.20 3.08
N THR A 332 13.20 13.95 2.10
CA THR A 332 13.64 13.69 0.72
C THR A 332 12.82 14.44 -0.31
N ARG A 333 13.43 14.74 -1.47
CA ARG A 333 12.71 15.29 -2.62
C ARG A 333 12.44 14.21 -3.65
N PHE A 334 11.19 14.06 -4.05
CA PHE A 334 10.85 13.18 -5.16
C PHE A 334 11.05 13.88 -6.51
N ASN A 335 11.95 13.35 -7.33
CA ASN A 335 12.17 13.77 -8.71
C ASN A 335 11.27 13.03 -9.70
N GLN A 336 10.78 11.85 -9.32
CA GLN A 336 9.72 11.12 -9.98
C GLN A 336 8.85 10.49 -8.89
N LEU A 337 7.53 10.65 -9.00
CA LEU A 337 6.58 9.93 -8.16
C LEU A 337 5.25 9.84 -8.91
N SER A 338 4.76 8.63 -9.07
CA SER A 338 3.41 8.32 -9.51
C SER A 338 2.99 7.03 -8.84
N ALA A 339 1.99 7.09 -7.98
CA ALA A 339 1.49 5.94 -7.26
C ALA A 339 -0.03 6.02 -7.06
N ASN A 340 -0.68 4.86 -6.92
CA ASN A 340 -2.03 4.76 -6.39
C ASN A 340 -1.97 4.02 -5.05
N LEU A 341 -2.67 4.56 -4.06
CA LEU A 341 -2.70 4.06 -2.69
C LEU A 341 -4.15 3.74 -2.25
N SER A 342 -4.29 2.79 -1.33
CA SER A 342 -5.50 2.59 -0.53
C SER A 342 -5.11 2.06 0.84
N MET A 343 -5.69 2.60 1.90
CA MET A 343 -5.46 2.16 3.28
C MET A 343 -6.73 1.53 3.82
N LEU A 344 -6.66 0.27 4.24
CA LEU A 344 -7.81 -0.58 4.53
C LEU A 344 -7.73 -1.19 5.92
N TYR A 345 -8.90 -1.46 6.50
CA TYR A 345 -9.06 -2.22 7.74
C TYR A 345 -9.98 -3.43 7.51
N TRP A 346 -9.78 -4.49 8.29
CA TRP A 346 -10.68 -5.64 8.28
C TRP A 346 -11.90 -5.38 9.18
N ASN A 347 -13.11 -5.41 8.62
CA ASN A 347 -14.35 -5.16 9.36
C ASN A 347 -14.96 -6.43 9.99
N GLY A 348 -14.30 -7.59 9.87
CA GLY A 348 -14.81 -8.91 10.29
C GLY A 348 -15.45 -9.74 9.17
N SER A 349 -15.75 -9.14 8.02
CA SER A 349 -16.37 -9.80 6.86
C SER A 349 -15.68 -9.49 5.52
N GLY A 350 -14.94 -8.38 5.44
CA GLY A 350 -14.22 -7.92 4.27
C GLY A 350 -13.36 -6.70 4.57
N TRP A 351 -12.56 -6.30 3.58
CA TRP A 351 -11.75 -5.08 3.64
C TRP A 351 -12.57 -3.83 3.33
N GLU A 352 -12.38 -2.80 4.14
CA GLU A 352 -12.96 -1.47 3.93
C GLU A 352 -11.89 -0.39 4.00
N VAL A 353 -12.09 0.68 3.24
CA VAL A 353 -11.18 1.84 3.27
C VAL A 353 -11.39 2.60 4.58
N LEU A 354 -10.29 2.99 5.22
CA LEU A 354 -10.34 3.84 6.41
C LEU A 354 -11.01 5.20 6.09
N PRO A 355 -11.89 5.72 6.96
CA PRO A 355 -12.58 6.99 6.73
C PRO A 355 -11.75 8.22 7.13
N THR A 356 -12.29 9.41 6.85
CA THR A 356 -11.74 10.72 7.27
C THR A 356 -10.26 10.88 6.90
N LEU A 357 -10.02 11.01 5.60
CA LEU A 357 -8.71 11.00 4.99
C LEU A 357 -8.12 12.40 4.84
N TYR A 358 -6.84 12.53 5.19
CA TYR A 358 -5.97 13.68 4.97
C TYR A 358 -4.80 13.30 4.04
N ASP A 359 -4.17 14.28 3.40
CA ASP A 359 -3.09 14.05 2.44
C ASP A 359 -1.67 14.04 3.02
N PHE A 360 -1.53 14.04 4.34
CA PHE A 360 -0.24 14.01 5.02
C PHE A 360 -0.31 13.29 6.37
N GLY A 361 0.83 12.76 6.81
CA GLY A 361 1.03 12.16 8.12
C GLY A 361 1.28 13.19 9.23
N PHE A 362 1.00 12.80 10.45
CA PHE A 362 0.98 13.57 11.69
C PHE A 362 2.16 13.25 12.61
N ASP A 363 2.56 11.99 12.72
CA ASP A 363 3.57 11.55 13.70
C ASP A 363 4.72 10.70 13.13
N THR A 364 4.76 10.53 11.81
CA THR A 364 5.97 10.08 11.09
C THR A 364 7.10 11.12 11.18
N GLU A 365 8.30 10.69 11.62
CA GLU A 365 9.48 11.56 11.78
C GLU A 365 10.12 11.95 10.43
N GLU A 366 10.08 11.09 9.42
CA GLU A 366 10.57 11.40 8.07
C GLU A 366 9.59 12.25 7.26
N SER A 367 10.10 13.06 6.35
CA SER A 367 9.25 13.96 5.55
C SER A 367 9.58 13.97 4.06
N ALA A 368 8.66 14.50 3.27
CA ALA A 368 8.83 14.70 1.85
C ALA A 368 8.73 16.18 1.51
N VAL A 369 9.64 16.66 0.66
CA VAL A 369 9.53 18.01 0.10
C VAL A 369 8.13 18.16 -0.51
N THR A 370 7.52 19.33 -0.28
CA THR A 370 6.14 19.67 -0.66
C THR A 370 5.90 19.87 -2.16
N ASN A 371 6.48 18.99 -2.98
CA ASN A 371 6.33 18.89 -4.42
C ASN A 371 5.50 17.66 -4.85
N ILE A 372 4.62 17.19 -3.97
CA ILE A 372 3.70 16.07 -4.17
C ILE A 372 2.26 16.58 -4.09
N ASN A 373 1.41 16.10 -4.98
CA ASN A 373 -0.02 16.35 -5.00
C ASN A 373 -0.77 15.03 -4.78
N VAL A 374 -1.79 15.07 -3.93
CA VAL A 374 -2.62 13.93 -3.57
C VAL A 374 -4.06 14.20 -4.01
N THR A 375 -4.68 13.25 -4.71
CA THR A 375 -6.07 13.36 -5.17
C THR A 375 -6.78 12.02 -5.13
N VAL A 376 -8.11 12.03 -4.95
CA VAL A 376 -8.92 10.82 -5.13
C VAL A 376 -9.21 10.63 -6.61
N SER A 377 -8.83 9.47 -7.14
CA SER A 377 -9.07 9.08 -8.51
C SER A 377 -10.46 8.48 -8.70
N SER A 378 -10.90 8.33 -9.95
CA SER A 378 -12.25 7.86 -10.30
C SER A 378 -12.53 6.40 -9.91
N ASN A 379 -11.50 5.60 -9.62
CA ASN A 379 -11.64 4.23 -9.14
C ASN A 379 -11.56 4.12 -7.59
N ASN A 380 -11.65 5.25 -6.89
CA ASN A 380 -11.57 5.39 -5.43
C ASN A 380 -10.19 5.08 -4.82
N LEU A 381 -9.14 4.95 -5.63
CA LEU A 381 -7.76 4.97 -5.14
C LEU A 381 -7.31 6.41 -4.92
N VAL A 382 -6.36 6.61 -4.01
CA VAL A 382 -5.69 7.90 -3.83
C VAL A 382 -4.46 7.95 -4.73
N ALA A 383 -4.47 8.84 -5.71
CA ALA A 383 -3.35 9.10 -6.59
C ALA A 383 -2.36 10.07 -5.94
N VAL A 384 -1.10 9.67 -5.88
CA VAL A 384 0.04 10.47 -5.39
C VAL A 384 0.97 10.73 -6.57
N THR A 385 1.12 12.00 -6.94
CA THR A 385 1.93 12.41 -8.10
C THR A 385 2.73 13.66 -7.79
N LEU A 386 3.73 13.99 -8.60
CA LEU A 386 4.41 15.28 -8.46
C LEU A 386 3.45 16.44 -8.76
N GLY A 387 3.45 17.47 -7.92
CA GLY A 387 2.58 18.63 -8.09
C GLY A 387 2.64 19.61 -6.93
N THR A 388 1.74 20.59 -6.93
CA THR A 388 1.60 21.52 -5.81
C THR A 388 0.92 20.82 -4.64
N PHE A 389 1.61 20.78 -3.51
CA PHE A 389 1.05 20.29 -2.26
C PHE A 389 0.11 21.33 -1.63
N LYS A 390 -1.05 20.86 -1.15
CA LYS A 390 -2.07 21.68 -0.51
C LYS A 390 -2.66 20.87 0.64
N PRO A 391 -1.97 20.84 1.79
CA PRO A 391 -2.33 19.92 2.86
C PRO A 391 -3.76 20.15 3.32
N GLY A 392 -4.48 19.08 3.57
CA GLY A 392 -5.82 19.14 4.13
C GLY A 392 -6.61 17.86 3.96
N PHE A 393 -7.91 18.03 4.20
CA PHE A 393 -8.89 16.98 4.11
C PHE A 393 -9.16 16.57 2.66
N ILE A 394 -9.18 15.28 2.39
CA ILE A 394 -9.44 14.72 1.06
C ILE A 394 -10.83 14.08 0.96
N ALA A 395 -11.24 13.26 1.94
CA ALA A 395 -12.48 12.49 1.84
C ALA A 395 -13.03 12.03 3.20
N THR A 396 -14.36 12.01 3.38
CA THR A 396 -14.98 11.44 4.60
C THR A 396 -15.02 9.93 4.57
N GLN A 397 -15.36 9.37 3.41
CA GLN A 397 -15.49 7.94 3.17
C GLN A 397 -15.28 7.71 1.68
N LEU A 398 -14.56 6.64 1.34
CA LEU A 398 -14.44 6.16 -0.03
C LEU A 398 -15.08 4.77 -0.14
N PRO A 399 -15.73 4.45 -1.27
CA PRO A 399 -16.09 3.08 -1.58
C PRO A 399 -14.83 2.22 -1.67
N THR A 400 -14.88 0.97 -1.18
CA THR A 400 -13.74 0.05 -1.30
C THR A 400 -13.39 -0.16 -2.77
N PRO A 401 -12.15 0.17 -3.21
CA PRO A 401 -11.72 -0.05 -4.57
C PRO A 401 -11.64 -1.55 -4.86
N ILE A 402 -11.73 -1.92 -6.14
CA ILE A 402 -11.49 -3.29 -6.56
C ILE A 402 -9.97 -3.50 -6.61
N LEU A 403 -9.46 -4.27 -5.65
CA LEU A 403 -8.03 -4.51 -5.50
C LEU A 403 -7.57 -5.80 -6.21
N PRO A 404 -6.36 -5.82 -6.78
CA PRO A 404 -5.78 -6.98 -7.45
C PRO A 404 -5.35 -8.08 -6.46
N MET A 405 -6.30 -8.91 -6.01
CA MET A 405 -6.04 -10.05 -5.09
C MET A 405 -6.16 -11.43 -5.73
N THR A 406 -6.52 -11.52 -7.02
CA THR A 406 -6.69 -12.80 -7.72
C THR A 406 -5.78 -12.91 -8.93
N TYR A 407 -4.75 -13.73 -8.83
CA TYR A 407 -3.80 -13.98 -9.89
C TYR A 407 -4.26 -15.14 -10.78
N VAL A 408 -4.02 -15.00 -12.08
CA VAL A 408 -4.17 -16.08 -13.04
C VAL A 408 -2.88 -16.24 -13.82
N SER A 409 -2.43 -17.49 -13.95
CA SER A 409 -1.43 -17.94 -14.90
C SER A 409 -2.08 -18.93 -15.86
N TYR A 410 -1.77 -18.78 -17.15
CA TYR A 410 -2.14 -19.74 -18.19
C TYR A 410 -0.92 -20.06 -19.02
N THR A 411 -0.65 -21.35 -19.26
CA THR A 411 0.43 -21.80 -20.14
C THR A 411 -0.04 -22.92 -21.04
N ASN A 412 -0.06 -22.69 -22.36
CA ASN A 412 -0.31 -23.73 -23.34
C ASN A 412 1.01 -24.46 -23.67
N PRO A 413 1.18 -25.74 -23.26
CA PRO A 413 2.44 -26.46 -23.44
C PRO A 413 2.74 -26.82 -24.91
N VAL A 414 1.74 -26.78 -25.80
CA VAL A 414 1.91 -27.12 -27.22
C VAL A 414 2.34 -25.92 -28.05
N THR A 415 1.70 -24.77 -27.85
CA THR A 415 2.00 -23.56 -28.64
C THR A 415 3.07 -22.68 -27.99
N GLY A 416 3.38 -22.90 -26.70
CA GLY A 416 4.22 -22.01 -25.91
C GLY A 416 3.55 -20.68 -25.55
N TYR A 417 2.28 -20.48 -25.90
CA TYR A 417 1.53 -19.28 -25.55
C TYR A 417 1.22 -19.27 -24.05
N SER A 418 1.60 -18.19 -23.36
CA SER A 418 1.30 -17.97 -21.96
C SER A 418 0.87 -16.55 -21.68
N PHE A 419 0.14 -16.36 -20.59
CA PHE A 419 -0.15 -15.06 -20.01
C PHE A 419 -0.31 -15.17 -18.50
N SER A 420 -0.11 -14.05 -17.82
CA SER A 420 -0.48 -13.90 -16.43
C SER A 420 -0.94 -12.48 -16.13
N TYR A 421 -1.90 -12.34 -15.21
CA TYR A 421 -2.39 -11.04 -14.73
C TYR A 421 -3.28 -11.20 -13.50
N TYR A 422 -3.56 -10.07 -12.83
CA TYR A 422 -4.54 -10.00 -11.76
C TYR A 422 -5.93 -9.70 -12.30
N VAL A 423 -6.89 -10.53 -11.94
CA VAL A 423 -8.29 -10.45 -12.34
C VAL A 423 -9.04 -9.55 -11.36
N THR A 424 -9.56 -8.42 -11.84
CA THR A 424 -10.35 -7.45 -11.06
C THR A 424 -11.84 -7.46 -11.43
N GLN A 425 -12.22 -8.20 -12.47
CA GLN A 425 -13.62 -8.43 -12.83
C GLN A 425 -13.81 -9.89 -13.28
N PRO A 426 -15.01 -10.48 -13.14
CA PRO A 426 -15.26 -11.84 -13.62
C PRO A 426 -14.78 -12.03 -15.06
N THR A 427 -13.82 -12.93 -15.27
CA THR A 427 -13.12 -13.07 -16.55
C THR A 427 -13.21 -14.51 -17.03
N MET A 428 -13.67 -14.67 -18.27
CA MET A 428 -13.76 -15.97 -18.93
C MET A 428 -12.47 -16.24 -19.70
N ILE A 429 -11.83 -17.36 -19.40
CA ILE A 429 -10.64 -17.83 -20.10
C ILE A 429 -11.07 -18.95 -21.04
N ASN A 430 -10.80 -18.75 -22.33
CA ASN A 430 -11.08 -19.71 -23.38
C ASN A 430 -9.85 -20.57 -23.63
N ILE A 431 -10.01 -21.88 -23.51
CA ILE A 431 -8.97 -22.86 -23.78
C ILE A 431 -9.24 -23.45 -25.17
N PRO A 432 -8.34 -23.26 -26.14
CA PRO A 432 -8.54 -23.76 -27.50
C PRO A 432 -8.81 -25.28 -27.49
N SER A 433 -9.91 -25.70 -28.11
CA SER A 433 -10.20 -27.14 -28.26
C SER A 433 -9.24 -27.83 -29.23
N VAL A 434 -8.59 -27.05 -30.10
CA VAL A 434 -7.65 -27.49 -31.13
C VAL A 434 -6.53 -26.47 -31.26
N VAL A 435 -5.29 -26.94 -31.34
CA VAL A 435 -4.14 -26.10 -31.69
C VAL A 435 -3.30 -26.75 -32.80
N TYR A 436 -2.59 -25.90 -33.54
CA TYR A 436 -1.67 -26.29 -34.60
C TYR A 436 -0.28 -25.72 -34.32
N ILE A 437 0.77 -26.48 -34.65
CA ILE A 437 2.16 -26.01 -34.60
C ILE A 437 2.73 -25.87 -36.03
N SER A 438 3.95 -25.35 -36.16
CA SER A 438 4.57 -24.88 -37.42
C SER A 438 4.61 -25.88 -38.58
N ASN A 439 4.49 -27.18 -38.33
CA ASN A 439 4.42 -28.23 -39.36
C ASN A 439 2.97 -28.72 -39.64
N ASN A 440 1.95 -27.92 -39.32
CA ASN A 440 0.53 -28.27 -39.38
C ASN A 440 0.13 -29.49 -38.52
N THR A 441 0.96 -29.91 -37.56
CA THR A 441 0.57 -30.96 -36.63
C THR A 441 -0.57 -30.48 -35.75
N ARG A 442 -1.65 -31.27 -35.73
CA ARG A 442 -2.90 -30.95 -35.03
C ARG A 442 -2.94 -31.61 -33.66
N TYR A 443 -3.29 -30.84 -32.64
CA TYR A 443 -3.50 -31.30 -31.28
C TYR A 443 -4.93 -30.99 -30.83
N VAL A 444 -5.54 -31.90 -30.07
CA VAL A 444 -6.91 -31.77 -29.53
C VAL A 444 -6.85 -31.72 -28.02
N LEU A 445 -7.60 -30.80 -27.43
CA LEU A 445 -7.70 -30.67 -25.99
C LEU A 445 -8.36 -31.91 -25.38
N GLU A 446 -7.74 -32.50 -24.36
CA GLU A 446 -8.34 -33.55 -23.53
C GLU A 446 -9.05 -32.95 -22.31
N GLY A 447 -8.50 -31.87 -21.77
CA GLY A 447 -8.96 -31.14 -20.59
C GLY A 447 -7.85 -30.22 -20.11
N TYR A 448 -7.95 -29.72 -18.89
CA TYR A 448 -6.94 -28.85 -18.30
C TYR A 448 -6.79 -29.06 -16.81
N TYR A 449 -5.61 -28.77 -16.28
CA TYR A 449 -5.40 -28.65 -14.85
C TYR A 449 -5.69 -27.22 -14.39
N LEU A 450 -6.43 -27.11 -13.29
CA LEU A 450 -6.59 -25.89 -12.50
C LEU A 450 -6.02 -26.16 -11.12
N ASN A 451 -4.89 -25.52 -10.76
CA ASN A 451 -4.23 -25.77 -9.47
C ASN A 451 -4.05 -27.27 -9.16
N SER A 452 -3.55 -28.03 -10.15
CA SER A 452 -3.36 -29.50 -10.08
C SER A 452 -4.65 -30.35 -10.10
N GLN A 453 -5.84 -29.76 -10.17
CA GLN A 453 -7.10 -30.50 -10.33
C GLN A 453 -7.48 -30.62 -11.81
N TRP A 454 -7.81 -31.84 -12.25
CA TRP A 454 -8.23 -32.10 -13.62
C TRP A 454 -9.67 -31.63 -13.88
N ILE A 455 -9.87 -30.87 -14.95
CA ILE A 455 -11.17 -30.36 -15.37
C ILE A 455 -11.43 -30.70 -16.84
N TYR A 456 -12.62 -31.22 -17.12
CA TYR A 456 -13.13 -31.38 -18.48
C TYR A 456 -13.86 -30.09 -18.90
N GLY A 457 -13.45 -29.51 -20.02
CA GLY A 457 -14.09 -28.31 -20.58
C GLY A 457 -13.13 -27.48 -21.41
N THR A 458 -13.68 -26.45 -22.04
CA THR A 458 -12.93 -25.51 -22.89
C THR A 458 -12.95 -24.09 -22.36
N THR A 459 -13.58 -23.85 -21.21
CA THR A 459 -13.71 -22.53 -20.60
C THR A 459 -13.64 -22.62 -19.08
N ILE A 460 -13.23 -21.52 -18.46
CA ILE A 460 -13.32 -21.29 -17.02
C ILE A 460 -13.61 -19.82 -16.76
N THR A 461 -14.48 -19.52 -15.80
CA THR A 461 -14.72 -18.16 -15.32
C THR A 461 -14.01 -17.97 -13.99
N ILE A 462 -13.04 -17.05 -13.96
CA ILE A 462 -12.34 -16.64 -12.74
C ILE A 462 -13.07 -15.42 -12.17
N THR A 463 -13.53 -15.55 -10.92
CA THR A 463 -14.14 -14.44 -10.18
C THR A 463 -13.10 -13.83 -9.24
N PRO A 464 -12.94 -12.49 -9.22
CA PRO A 464 -12.05 -11.82 -8.28
C PRO A 464 -12.42 -12.13 -6.83
N ASN A 465 -11.46 -12.62 -6.06
CA ASN A 465 -11.53 -12.60 -4.61
C ASN A 465 -11.29 -11.18 -4.09
N LYS A 466 -11.99 -10.85 -3.00
CA LYS A 466 -11.91 -9.54 -2.32
C LYS A 466 -11.43 -9.65 -0.88
N ASN A 467 -11.35 -10.86 -0.33
CA ASN A 467 -11.04 -11.07 1.08
C ASN A 467 -9.55 -11.37 1.30
N TRP A 468 -8.93 -12.13 0.40
CA TRP A 468 -7.53 -12.53 0.53
C TRP A 468 -6.90 -12.89 -0.82
N PHE A 469 -5.60 -13.10 -0.84
CA PHE A 469 -4.87 -13.51 -2.03
C PHE A 469 -5.28 -14.90 -2.51
N MET A 470 -5.53 -15.01 -3.81
CA MET A 470 -5.82 -16.26 -4.49
C MET A 470 -5.08 -16.33 -5.81
N ALA A 471 -4.70 -17.54 -6.23
CA ALA A 471 -4.02 -17.76 -7.49
C ALA A 471 -4.59 -19.00 -8.21
N TYR A 472 -4.66 -18.91 -9.53
CA TYR A 472 -5.08 -19.98 -10.42
C TYR A 472 -4.01 -20.23 -11.47
N ASP A 473 -3.44 -21.42 -11.50
CA ASP A 473 -2.58 -21.90 -12.57
C ASP A 473 -3.36 -22.84 -13.49
N ILE A 474 -3.42 -22.49 -14.78
CA ILE A 474 -4.20 -23.17 -15.80
C ILE A 474 -3.26 -23.80 -16.83
N SER A 475 -3.25 -25.13 -16.87
CA SER A 475 -2.39 -25.90 -17.77
C SER A 475 -3.22 -26.89 -18.62
N PRO A 476 -3.61 -26.52 -19.85
CA PRO A 476 -4.32 -27.42 -20.75
C PRO A 476 -3.46 -28.59 -21.22
N GLN A 477 -4.09 -29.76 -21.33
CA GLN A 477 -3.47 -30.96 -21.84
C GLN A 477 -4.06 -31.32 -23.21
N TYR A 478 -3.16 -31.55 -24.16
CA TYR A 478 -3.52 -31.83 -25.53
C TYR A 478 -2.95 -33.17 -25.99
N GLN A 479 -3.74 -33.85 -26.81
CA GLN A 479 -3.34 -35.08 -27.48
C GLN A 479 -3.09 -34.83 -28.95
N LEU A 480 -1.99 -35.38 -29.45
CA LEU A 480 -1.66 -35.40 -30.88
C LEU A 480 -2.75 -36.14 -31.67
N GLN A 481 -3.22 -35.50 -32.75
CA GLN A 481 -4.18 -36.09 -33.68
C GLN A 481 -3.58 -36.23 -35.09
N TYR A 482 -3.61 -37.45 -35.61
CA TYR A 482 -3.19 -37.81 -36.96
C TYR A 482 -4.38 -37.75 -37.91
N LEU A 483 -4.21 -37.09 -39.05
CA LEU A 483 -5.16 -37.21 -40.16
C LEU A 483 -4.86 -38.49 -40.92
N VAL A 484 -5.81 -39.42 -40.93
CA VAL A 484 -5.77 -40.60 -41.81
C VAL A 484 -6.66 -40.34 -42.99
N SER A 485 -6.05 -40.29 -44.18
CA SER A 485 -6.73 -40.18 -45.46
C SER A 485 -6.46 -41.41 -46.28
N VAL A 486 -7.51 -42.06 -46.75
CA VAL A 486 -7.44 -43.21 -47.64
C VAL A 486 -8.24 -42.91 -48.90
N ALA A 487 -7.53 -42.94 -50.02
CA ALA A 487 -8.08 -42.90 -51.37
C ALA A 487 -7.85 -44.26 -52.00
N SER A 488 -8.92 -44.88 -52.50
CA SER A 488 -8.86 -46.17 -53.16
C SER A 488 -9.59 -46.10 -54.50
N PRO A 489 -8.98 -46.59 -55.60
CA PRO A 489 -9.66 -46.67 -56.90
C PRO A 489 -10.82 -47.69 -56.89
N LEU A 490 -10.87 -48.55 -55.87
CA LEU A 490 -11.95 -49.52 -55.64
C LEU A 490 -12.64 -49.22 -54.29
N PRO A 491 -13.96 -49.47 -54.16
CA PRO A 491 -14.62 -49.29 -52.88
C PRO A 491 -14.01 -50.15 -51.76
N VAL A 492 -13.77 -49.54 -50.60
CA VAL A 492 -13.28 -50.18 -49.38
C VAL A 492 -14.23 -49.88 -48.23
N TYR A 493 -14.24 -50.72 -47.19
CA TYR A 493 -15.00 -50.46 -45.98
C TYR A 493 -14.10 -49.93 -44.87
N PHE A 494 -14.39 -48.72 -44.39
CA PHE A 494 -13.79 -48.12 -43.19
C PHE A 494 -14.80 -48.13 -42.05
N ASN A 495 -14.50 -48.85 -40.96
CA ASN A 495 -15.41 -49.02 -39.82
C ASN A 495 -16.86 -49.40 -40.24
N GLY A 496 -17.00 -50.21 -41.29
CA GLY A 496 -18.30 -50.66 -41.82
C GLY A 496 -18.95 -49.74 -42.86
N LEU A 497 -18.38 -48.56 -43.16
CA LEU A 497 -18.87 -47.64 -44.19
C LEU A 497 -18.13 -47.88 -45.52
N LYS A 498 -18.88 -48.12 -46.60
CA LYS A 498 -18.33 -48.29 -47.96
C LYS A 498 -17.96 -46.93 -48.56
N VAL A 499 -16.68 -46.75 -48.87
CA VAL A 499 -16.11 -45.46 -49.30
C VAL A 499 -15.01 -45.69 -50.35
N THR A 500 -14.83 -44.72 -51.25
CA THR A 500 -13.66 -44.66 -52.17
C THR A 500 -12.67 -43.59 -51.74
N ASN A 501 -13.13 -42.60 -50.97
CA ASN A 501 -12.32 -41.62 -50.27
C ASN A 501 -12.81 -41.51 -48.81
N TYR A 502 -11.89 -41.53 -47.86
CA TYR A 502 -12.19 -41.42 -46.43
C TYR A 502 -11.10 -40.62 -45.73
N SER A 503 -11.48 -39.63 -44.94
CA SER A 503 -10.56 -38.84 -44.11
C SER A 503 -11.12 -38.70 -42.71
N THR A 504 -10.32 -39.03 -41.69
CA THR A 504 -10.69 -38.83 -40.28
C THR A 504 -9.47 -38.48 -39.45
N GLY A 505 -9.68 -37.70 -38.39
CA GLY A 505 -8.69 -37.53 -37.32
C GLY A 505 -8.68 -38.74 -36.39
N LEU A 506 -7.49 -39.21 -36.00
CA LEU A 506 -7.28 -40.26 -35.02
C LEU A 506 -6.30 -39.79 -33.96
N THR A 507 -6.56 -40.14 -32.70
CA THR A 507 -5.57 -40.03 -31.63
C THR A 507 -4.86 -41.37 -31.45
N GLN A 508 -3.68 -41.37 -30.82
CA GLN A 508 -2.72 -42.49 -30.76
C GLN A 508 -3.31 -43.81 -30.22
N ALA A 509 -4.46 -43.78 -29.53
CA ALA A 509 -5.13 -44.95 -28.96
C ALA A 509 -6.33 -45.50 -29.77
N ARG A 510 -6.74 -44.86 -30.88
CA ARG A 510 -7.89 -45.32 -31.70
C ARG A 510 -7.45 -46.17 -32.89
N GLN A 511 -8.04 -47.36 -33.01
CA GLN A 511 -7.85 -48.24 -34.17
C GLN A 511 -8.91 -47.97 -35.25
N LEU A 512 -8.49 -47.98 -36.52
CA LEU A 512 -9.40 -48.06 -37.66
C LEU A 512 -9.42 -49.49 -38.19
N ARG A 513 -10.61 -50.00 -38.53
CA ARG A 513 -10.76 -51.26 -39.27
C ARG A 513 -10.97 -50.96 -40.75
N LEU A 514 -10.02 -51.41 -41.56
CA LEU A 514 -10.10 -51.41 -43.02
C LEU A 514 -10.39 -52.82 -43.51
N SER A 515 -11.38 -52.97 -44.39
CA SER A 515 -11.68 -54.25 -45.05
C SER A 515 -12.00 -54.04 -46.55
N PRO A 516 -11.57 -54.95 -47.43
CA PRO A 516 -11.87 -54.86 -48.86
C PRO A 516 -13.36 -55.09 -49.12
N ASP A 517 -13.93 -54.48 -50.17
CA ASP A 517 -15.29 -54.84 -50.60
C ASP A 517 -15.29 -56.28 -51.13
N PRO A 518 -16.05 -57.20 -50.51
CA PRO A 518 -16.06 -58.61 -50.91
C PRO A 518 -16.55 -58.86 -52.35
N ARG A 519 -17.05 -57.83 -53.04
CA ARG A 519 -17.44 -57.89 -54.46
C ARG A 519 -16.30 -57.53 -55.44
N CYS A 520 -15.14 -57.10 -54.97
CA CYS A 520 -13.97 -56.84 -55.80
C CYS A 520 -13.08 -58.08 -55.91
N SER A 521 -13.32 -58.92 -56.92
CA SER A 521 -12.43 -60.02 -57.31
C SER A 521 -11.19 -59.48 -58.06
N ILE A 522 -10.00 -59.89 -57.61
CA ILE A 522 -8.68 -59.46 -58.10
C ILE A 522 -8.43 -60.01 -59.51
N MET A 523 -8.22 -59.12 -60.49
CA MET A 523 -7.45 -59.38 -61.72
C MET A 523 -6.66 -58.11 -62.10
N ALA A 524 -5.43 -57.95 -61.58
CA ALA A 524 -4.27 -57.25 -62.20
C ALA A 524 -3.12 -57.05 -61.16
N PRO A 525 -1.84 -56.99 -61.59
CA PRO A 525 -0.69 -57.22 -60.71
C PRO A 525 -0.25 -56.00 -59.90
N CYS A 526 0.22 -56.27 -58.68
CA CYS A 526 0.84 -55.33 -57.74
C CYS A 526 2.10 -54.65 -58.30
N SER A 527 2.09 -53.32 -58.38
CA SER A 527 3.32 -52.52 -58.27
C SER A 527 3.37 -51.91 -56.86
N ARG A 528 4.39 -52.30 -56.08
CA ARG A 528 4.69 -51.66 -54.79
C ARG A 528 5.36 -50.32 -55.07
N GLN A 529 4.71 -49.21 -54.76
CA GLN A 529 5.39 -47.97 -54.40
C GLN A 529 4.90 -47.52 -53.04
N ALA A 530 5.69 -47.84 -52.01
CA ALA A 530 5.58 -47.21 -50.70
C ALA A 530 6.44 -45.93 -50.73
N SER A 531 5.82 -44.76 -50.90
CA SER A 531 6.48 -43.50 -50.55
C SER A 531 6.24 -43.24 -49.05
N ARG A 532 7.30 -43.42 -48.26
CA ARG A 532 7.39 -42.79 -46.94
C ARG A 532 7.63 -41.30 -47.18
N THR A 533 6.63 -40.46 -47.00
CA THR A 533 6.88 -39.07 -46.60
C THR A 533 7.06 -39.06 -45.09
N LYS A 534 8.28 -38.79 -44.64
CA LYS A 534 8.57 -38.48 -43.24
C LYS A 534 7.90 -37.13 -42.88
N PRO A 535 7.34 -36.98 -41.67
CA PRO A 535 7.13 -35.66 -41.08
C PRO A 535 8.45 -35.00 -40.69
#